data_AF-A0A653B7K5-F1
#
_entry.id   AF-A0A653B7K5-F1
#
_cell.length_a   1.000
_cell.length_b   1.000
_cell.length_c   1.000
_cell.angle_alpha   90.00
_cell.angle_beta   90.00
_cell.angle_gamma   90.00
#
_symmetry.space_group_name_H-M   'P 1'
#
loop_
_entity.id
_entity.type
_entity.pdbx_description
1 polymer ?
#
loop_
_entity_poly.entity_id
_entity_poly.type
_entity_poly.pdbx_seq_one_letter_code
_entity_poly.pdbx_strand_id
1 'polypeptide(L)'
;MGTRPTNSAAYWLRWCVPGLALLLLLGGCSGRLDNDSIVYKRSPLKPAELLQSDVDRMATLAMRNNLNSLYRLMNKLYLRNPREWRKSAFPDAAAAERAIQHAIEYNQDWPTLGGRRDVAALDYSLSPAFQGDRVAAFTYAIGSMLVTAHGGRTEFYLTDSFDAQFIHNAARNLEKAAWMLSNRRDAAGRPLLLSNEISQQGSNLSYAVEFGKMVARLDLLTHVLEERYRRMGANYAQSLFLLNFLPVQ
;
A
#
# COMPACT_ATOMS: atom_id res chain seq x y z
N MET A 1 62.46 37.89 -42.76
CA MET A 1 61.08 37.67 -43.22
C MET A 1 60.45 36.59 -42.34
N GLY A 2 59.58 36.99 -41.43
CA GLY A 2 59.03 36.11 -40.38
C GLY A 2 57.90 35.22 -40.90
N THR A 3 57.98 33.93 -40.58
CA THR A 3 56.93 32.93 -40.77
C THR A 3 55.91 33.05 -39.62
N ARG A 4 54.62 33.15 -39.94
CA ARG A 4 53.53 33.09 -38.95
C ARG A 4 53.19 31.62 -38.67
N PRO A 5 53.11 31.15 -37.41
CA PRO A 5 52.49 29.87 -37.11
C PRO A 5 50.97 30.01 -37.09
N THR A 6 50.28 29.18 -37.87
CA THR A 6 48.83 29.02 -37.86
C THR A 6 48.41 28.16 -36.67
N ASN A 7 47.71 28.75 -35.70
CA ASN A 7 47.18 28.08 -34.52
C ASN A 7 45.91 27.27 -34.87
N SER A 8 46.09 26.08 -35.45
CA SER A 8 44.99 25.16 -35.81
C SER A 8 44.48 24.34 -34.61
N ALA A 9 45.17 24.39 -33.47
CA ALA A 9 44.83 23.61 -32.27
C ALA A 9 43.69 24.22 -31.41
N ALA A 10 43.38 25.51 -31.60
CA ALA A 10 42.44 26.24 -30.74
C ALA A 10 40.95 26.04 -31.11
N TYR A 11 40.65 25.51 -32.30
CA TYR A 11 39.27 25.35 -32.77
C TYR A 11 38.59 24.08 -32.23
N TRP A 12 39.33 22.98 -32.09
CA TRP A 12 38.79 21.70 -31.60
C TRP A 12 38.42 21.74 -30.11
N LEU A 13 39.09 22.57 -29.31
CA LEU A 13 38.82 22.68 -27.87
C LEU A 13 37.57 23.51 -27.54
N ARG A 14 37.13 24.42 -28.43
CA ARG A 14 35.99 25.32 -28.16
C ARG A 14 34.62 24.67 -28.37
N TRP A 15 34.56 23.56 -29.10
CA TRP A 15 33.29 22.86 -29.40
C TRP A 15 33.04 21.63 -28.51
N CYS A 16 34.06 21.07 -27.87
CA CYS A 16 33.88 19.96 -26.93
C CYS A 16 33.29 20.40 -25.57
N VAL A 17 33.56 21.63 -25.12
CA VAL A 17 33.12 22.13 -23.82
C VAL A 17 31.58 22.33 -23.73
N PRO A 18 30.88 22.91 -24.73
CA PRO A 18 29.42 23.05 -24.63
C PRO A 18 28.67 21.71 -24.81
N GLY A 19 29.22 20.74 -25.53
CA GLY A 19 28.60 19.42 -25.68
C GLY A 19 28.62 18.58 -24.41
N LEU A 20 29.69 18.68 -23.62
CA LEU A 20 29.85 17.93 -22.36
C LEU A 20 28.97 18.52 -21.23
N ALA A 21 28.72 19.83 -21.24
CA ALA A 21 27.83 20.49 -20.28
C ALA A 21 26.35 20.13 -20.50
N LEU A 22 25.93 19.86 -21.74
CA LEU A 22 24.55 19.48 -22.06
C LEU A 22 24.22 18.03 -21.63
N LEU A 23 25.21 17.14 -21.63
CA LEU A 23 25.07 15.76 -21.14
C LEU A 23 24.94 15.66 -19.61
N LEU A 24 25.49 16.62 -18.86
CA LEU A 24 25.38 16.65 -17.40
C LEU A 24 24.00 17.12 -16.90
N LEU A 25 23.20 17.78 -17.75
CA LEU A 25 21.83 18.22 -17.41
C LEU A 25 20.76 17.13 -17.64
N LEU A 26 21.13 15.98 -18.21
CA LEU A 26 20.24 14.81 -18.36
C LEU A 26 20.33 13.84 -17.17
N GLY A 27 21.06 14.19 -16.11
CA GLY A 27 21.06 13.47 -14.85
C GLY A 27 19.72 13.64 -14.13
N GLY A 28 18.68 12.94 -14.59
CA GLY A 28 17.42 12.84 -13.88
C GLY A 28 17.65 12.33 -12.47
N CYS A 29 16.89 12.88 -11.50
CA CYS A 29 16.85 12.36 -10.13
C CYS A 29 16.35 10.92 -10.15
N SER A 30 17.24 9.95 -10.30
CA SER A 30 16.95 8.57 -9.94
C SER A 30 16.79 8.55 -8.43
N GLY A 31 15.54 8.54 -7.96
CA GLY A 31 15.26 8.22 -6.58
C GLY A 31 15.92 6.88 -6.27
N ARG A 32 16.80 6.83 -5.27
CA ARG A 32 17.36 5.59 -4.75
C ARG A 32 16.19 4.69 -4.34
N LEU A 33 15.81 3.76 -5.20
CA LEU A 33 15.02 2.59 -4.81
C LEU A 33 15.98 1.73 -4.00
N ASP A 34 15.79 1.71 -2.68
CA ASP A 34 16.58 0.93 -1.75
C ASP A 34 16.32 -0.58 -1.96
N ASN A 35 17.02 -1.15 -2.94
CA ASN A 35 16.91 -2.55 -3.35
C ASN A 35 17.81 -3.49 -2.51
N ASP A 36 18.61 -2.97 -1.56
CA ASP A 36 19.50 -3.80 -0.72
C ASP A 36 18.71 -4.84 0.09
N SER A 37 17.47 -4.51 0.43
CA SER A 37 16.54 -5.43 1.11
C SER A 37 16.13 -6.65 0.27
N ILE A 38 16.20 -6.58 -1.07
CA ILE A 38 15.86 -7.67 -1.99
C ILE A 38 16.99 -8.70 -2.07
N VAL A 39 18.24 -8.27 -1.91
CA VAL A 39 19.43 -9.12 -2.12
C VAL A 39 19.93 -9.78 -0.83
N TYR A 40 19.83 -9.12 0.32
CA TYR A 40 20.58 -9.54 1.52
C TYR A 40 19.75 -9.95 2.74
N LYS A 41 18.42 -9.80 2.72
CA LYS A 41 17.58 -10.10 3.90
C LYS A 41 16.98 -11.51 3.83
N ARG A 42 17.75 -12.54 4.20
CA ARG A 42 17.20 -13.87 4.51
C ARG A 42 16.69 -13.88 5.95
N SER A 43 15.39 -13.67 6.14
CA SER A 43 14.75 -14.00 7.42
C SER A 43 14.75 -15.53 7.60
N PRO A 44 15.01 -16.04 8.81
CA PRO A 44 14.93 -17.49 9.06
C PRO A 44 13.51 -17.99 8.80
N LEU A 45 13.38 -19.16 8.19
CA LEU A 45 12.09 -19.79 7.91
C LEU A 45 11.37 -20.08 9.24
N LYS A 46 10.15 -19.56 9.41
CA LYS A 46 9.33 -19.92 10.57
C LYS A 46 8.70 -21.30 10.36
N PRO A 47 8.59 -22.16 11.40
CA PRO A 47 7.95 -23.48 11.26
C PRO A 47 6.54 -23.42 10.68
N ALA A 48 5.76 -22.39 11.02
CA ALA A 48 4.41 -22.19 10.49
C ALA A 48 4.37 -21.93 8.97
N GLU A 49 5.45 -21.39 8.38
CA GLU A 49 5.54 -21.15 6.93
C GLU A 49 5.57 -22.46 6.13
N LEU A 50 5.93 -23.60 6.74
CA LEU A 50 5.89 -24.92 6.08
C LEU A 50 4.48 -25.41 5.75
N LEU A 51 3.46 -24.83 6.38
CA LEU A 51 2.05 -25.16 6.16
C LEU A 51 1.37 -24.19 5.17
N GLN A 52 2.14 -23.29 4.55
CA GLN A 52 1.65 -22.33 3.56
C GLN A 52 2.02 -22.77 2.16
N SER A 53 1.08 -22.72 1.20
CA SER A 53 1.44 -22.75 -0.21
C SER A 53 2.13 -21.45 -0.62
N ASP A 54 2.73 -21.41 -1.81
CA ASP A 54 3.30 -20.18 -2.37
C ASP A 54 2.26 -19.04 -2.46
N VAL A 55 1.01 -19.38 -2.78
CA VAL A 55 -0.08 -18.39 -2.84
C VAL A 55 -0.47 -17.90 -1.45
N ASP A 56 -0.53 -18.79 -0.46
CA ASP A 56 -0.84 -18.41 0.94
C ASP A 56 0.28 -17.54 1.53
N ARG A 57 1.54 -17.88 1.22
CA ARG A 57 2.72 -17.10 1.60
C ARG A 57 2.69 -15.72 0.97
N MET A 58 2.37 -15.64 -0.32
CA MET A 58 2.23 -14.38 -1.05
C MET A 58 1.09 -13.53 -0.48
N ALA A 59 -0.07 -14.12 -0.20
CA ALA A 59 -1.19 -13.42 0.45
C ALA A 59 -0.80 -12.88 1.83
N THR A 60 -0.08 -13.67 2.62
CA THR A 60 0.42 -13.27 3.94
C THR A 60 1.38 -12.07 3.83
N LEU A 61 2.29 -12.09 2.85
CA LEU A 61 3.18 -10.96 2.58
C LEU A 61 2.43 -9.73 2.08
N ALA A 62 1.44 -9.91 1.20
CA ALA A 62 0.63 -8.83 0.67
C ALA A 62 -0.17 -8.14 1.79
N MET A 63 -0.83 -8.90 2.66
CA MET A 63 -1.54 -8.40 3.85
C MET A 63 -0.60 -7.61 4.75
N ARG A 64 0.53 -8.20 5.17
CA ARG A 64 1.53 -7.51 6.00
C ARG A 64 2.00 -6.20 5.36
N ASN A 65 2.30 -6.23 4.06
CA ASN A 65 2.80 -5.06 3.35
C ASN A 65 1.73 -3.98 3.15
N ASN A 66 0.45 -4.37 3.04
CA ASN A 66 -0.69 -3.46 3.01
C ASN A 66 -0.90 -2.78 4.36
N LEU A 67 -0.91 -3.55 5.46
CA LEU A 67 -0.97 -2.97 6.81
C LEU A 67 0.20 -2.03 7.07
N ASN A 68 1.42 -2.38 6.66
CA ASN A 68 2.57 -1.48 6.75
C ASN A 68 2.39 -0.18 5.96
N SER A 69 1.77 -0.23 4.78
CA SER A 69 1.44 0.98 4.01
C SER A 69 0.35 1.81 4.68
N LEU A 70 -0.67 1.16 5.26
CA LEU A 70 -1.70 1.80 6.06
C LEU A 70 -1.11 2.49 7.30
N TYR A 71 -0.15 1.88 8.00
CA TYR A 71 0.47 2.47 9.17
C TYR A 71 1.38 3.65 8.82
N ARG A 72 2.10 3.58 7.68
CA ARG A 72 2.80 4.75 7.15
C ARG A 72 1.83 5.89 6.79
N LEU A 73 0.67 5.55 6.22
CA LEU A 73 -0.38 6.53 5.93
C LEU A 73 -0.90 7.18 7.22
N MET A 74 -1.19 6.37 8.25
CA MET A 74 -1.62 6.84 9.57
C MET A 74 -0.60 7.82 10.18
N ASN A 75 0.67 7.45 10.20
CA ASN A 75 1.73 8.32 10.72
C ASN A 75 1.80 9.66 9.98
N LYS A 76 1.78 9.64 8.64
CA LYS A 76 1.70 10.86 7.82
C LYS A 76 0.48 11.71 8.18
N LEU A 77 -0.68 11.08 8.33
CA LEU A 77 -1.92 11.76 8.68
C LEU A 77 -1.84 12.41 10.06
N TYR A 78 -1.25 11.78 11.06
CA TYR A 78 -1.06 12.39 12.37
C TYR A 78 -0.08 13.56 12.35
N LEU A 79 1.03 13.45 11.60
CA LEU A 79 1.97 14.54 11.44
C LEU A 79 1.31 15.77 10.81
N ARG A 80 0.40 15.57 9.83
CA ARG A 80 -0.31 16.65 9.15
C ARG A 80 -1.56 17.13 9.90
N ASN A 81 -2.14 16.30 10.75
CA ASN A 81 -3.34 16.59 11.53
C ASN A 81 -3.10 16.35 13.03
N PRO A 82 -2.18 17.09 13.67
CA PRO A 82 -1.77 16.78 15.03
C PRO A 82 -2.89 17.00 16.06
N ARG A 83 -3.96 17.74 15.72
CA ARG A 83 -5.14 17.86 16.58
C ARG A 83 -5.88 16.54 16.78
N GLU A 84 -5.77 15.59 15.85
CA GLU A 84 -6.59 14.37 15.86
C GLU A 84 -6.15 13.40 16.97
N TRP A 85 -4.84 13.13 17.10
CA TRP A 85 -4.36 12.28 18.20
C TRP A 85 -4.62 12.92 19.57
N ARG A 86 -4.67 14.26 19.67
CA ARG A 86 -5.00 14.96 20.93
C ARG A 86 -6.46 14.81 21.36
N LYS A 87 -7.35 14.32 20.50
CA LYS A 87 -8.73 13.96 20.87
C LYS A 87 -8.82 12.61 21.58
N SER A 88 -7.76 11.81 21.48
CA SER A 88 -7.65 10.53 22.16
C SER A 88 -7.06 10.73 23.58
N ALA A 89 -7.26 9.74 24.45
CA ALA A 89 -6.65 9.74 25.78
C ALA A 89 -5.20 9.23 25.78
N PHE A 90 -4.57 9.11 24.61
CA PHE A 90 -3.19 8.62 24.50
C PHE A 90 -2.17 9.71 24.83
N PRO A 91 -1.01 9.36 25.43
CA PRO A 91 0.01 10.33 25.82
C PRO A 91 0.68 11.03 24.63
N ASP A 92 0.80 10.32 23.50
CA ASP A 92 1.39 10.84 22.27
C ASP A 92 0.82 10.11 21.03
N ALA A 93 1.18 10.61 19.84
CA ALA A 93 0.77 10.00 18.58
C ALA A 93 1.27 8.55 18.42
N ALA A 94 2.46 8.23 18.91
CA ALA A 94 3.03 6.88 18.77
C ALA A 94 2.25 5.84 19.60
N ALA A 95 1.75 6.24 20.78
CA ALA A 95 0.88 5.42 21.61
C ALA A 95 -0.48 5.19 20.94
N ALA A 96 -1.05 6.23 20.31
CA ALA A 96 -2.27 6.09 19.51
C ALA A 96 -2.05 5.12 18.34
N GLU A 97 -0.95 5.29 17.58
CA GLU A 97 -0.60 4.40 16.47
C GLU A 97 -0.49 2.94 16.91
N ARG A 98 0.22 2.65 18.01
CA ARG A 98 0.36 1.29 18.55
C ARG A 98 -0.99 0.69 18.96
N ALA A 99 -1.86 1.49 19.59
CA ALA A 99 -3.18 1.02 19.99
C ALA A 99 -4.06 0.67 18.77
N ILE A 100 -3.99 1.47 17.70
CA ILE A 100 -4.73 1.22 16.46
C ILE A 100 -4.19 -0.02 15.75
N GLN A 101 -2.87 -0.16 15.65
CA GLN A 101 -2.22 -1.36 15.08
C GLN A 101 -2.67 -2.61 15.82
N HIS A 102 -2.61 -2.60 17.16
CA HIS A 102 -3.06 -3.70 17.99
C HIS A 102 -4.54 -4.03 17.76
N ALA A 103 -5.41 -3.00 17.71
CA ALA A 103 -6.83 -3.22 17.46
C ALA A 103 -7.10 -3.88 16.10
N ILE A 104 -6.37 -3.49 15.06
CA ILE A 104 -6.49 -4.09 13.71
C ILE A 104 -5.96 -5.53 13.71
N GLU A 105 -4.74 -5.74 14.19
CA GLU A 105 -4.03 -7.03 14.10
C GLU A 105 -4.67 -8.12 14.96
N TYR A 106 -5.23 -7.75 16.11
CA TYR A 106 -5.94 -8.67 17.01
C TYR A 106 -7.46 -8.61 16.82
N ASN A 107 -7.94 -8.00 15.74
CA ASN A 107 -9.34 -7.92 15.35
C ASN A 107 -10.27 -7.31 16.44
N GLN A 108 -9.75 -6.46 17.31
CA GLN A 108 -10.50 -5.83 18.39
C GLN A 108 -11.35 -4.67 17.87
N ASP A 109 -12.45 -4.36 18.57
CA ASP A 109 -13.29 -3.22 18.25
C ASP A 109 -12.61 -1.90 18.63
N TRP A 110 -12.82 -0.86 17.81
CA TRP A 110 -12.38 0.49 18.15
C TRP A 110 -13.50 1.27 18.87
N PRO A 111 -13.29 1.71 20.13
CA PRO A 111 -14.37 2.20 20.97
C PRO A 111 -15.18 3.37 20.38
N THR A 112 -14.53 4.32 19.72
CA THR A 112 -15.19 5.55 19.22
C THR A 112 -16.09 5.31 18.01
N LEU A 113 -16.03 4.14 17.39
CA LEU A 113 -16.85 3.78 16.23
C LEU A 113 -18.19 3.15 16.59
N GLY A 114 -18.40 2.80 17.87
CA GLY A 114 -19.67 2.25 18.36
C GLY A 114 -20.06 0.95 17.66
N GLY A 115 -19.11 0.02 17.54
CA GLY A 115 -19.30 -1.30 16.89
C GLY A 115 -19.28 -1.27 15.36
N ARG A 116 -19.18 -0.10 14.71
CA ARG A 116 -19.01 -0.01 13.26
C ARG A 116 -17.62 -0.50 12.85
N ARG A 117 -17.57 -1.29 11.78
CA ARG A 117 -16.34 -1.80 11.14
C ARG A 117 -16.40 -1.58 9.64
N ASP A 118 -15.28 -1.81 8.97
CA ASP A 118 -15.15 -1.80 7.51
C ASP A 118 -15.71 -0.52 6.86
N VAL A 119 -16.53 -0.67 5.80
CA VAL A 119 -17.12 0.44 5.04
C VAL A 119 -18.04 1.31 5.91
N ALA A 120 -18.76 0.72 6.87
CA ALA A 120 -19.63 1.47 7.78
C ALA A 120 -18.82 2.37 8.72
N ALA A 121 -17.67 1.88 9.20
CA ALA A 121 -16.73 2.70 9.96
C ALA A 121 -16.09 3.78 9.08
N LEU A 122 -15.77 3.47 7.83
CA LEU A 122 -15.13 4.38 6.89
C LEU A 122 -16.01 5.61 6.63
N ASP A 123 -17.29 5.39 6.28
CA ASP A 123 -18.24 6.47 6.05
C ASP A 123 -18.46 7.31 7.32
N TYR A 124 -18.63 6.65 8.47
CA TYR A 124 -18.80 7.36 9.74
C TYR A 124 -17.58 8.20 10.11
N SER A 125 -16.36 7.69 9.95
CA SER A 125 -15.10 8.38 10.30
C SER A 125 -14.89 9.71 9.57
N LEU A 126 -15.42 9.83 8.34
CA LEU A 126 -15.38 11.03 7.51
C LEU A 126 -16.74 11.72 7.37
N SER A 127 -17.66 11.45 8.29
CA SER A 127 -18.93 12.17 8.42
C SER A 127 -18.78 13.40 9.33
N PRO A 128 -19.59 14.46 9.14
CA PRO A 128 -19.61 15.59 10.07
C PRO A 128 -20.03 15.20 11.50
N ALA A 129 -20.79 14.11 11.67
CA ALA A 129 -21.30 13.65 12.95
C ALA A 129 -20.20 13.05 13.85
N PHE A 130 -19.14 12.50 13.27
CA PHE A 130 -18.06 11.89 14.05
C PHE A 130 -17.14 12.95 14.67
N GLN A 131 -16.97 12.92 15.99
CA GLN A 131 -16.17 13.92 16.72
C GLN A 131 -14.87 13.38 17.33
N GLY A 132 -14.62 12.07 17.22
CA GLY A 132 -13.40 11.46 17.76
C GLY A 132 -12.15 11.76 16.95
N ASP A 133 -11.07 11.05 17.26
CA ASP A 133 -9.85 11.02 16.45
C ASP A 133 -10.18 10.42 15.07
N ARG A 134 -10.22 11.28 14.05
CA ARG A 134 -10.55 10.89 12.67
C ARG A 134 -9.44 10.08 12.02
N VAL A 135 -8.19 10.33 12.38
CA VAL A 135 -7.06 9.55 11.85
C VAL A 135 -7.14 8.12 12.38
N ALA A 136 -7.43 7.95 13.68
CA ALA A 136 -7.63 6.65 14.28
C ALA A 136 -8.80 5.90 13.63
N ALA A 137 -9.98 6.53 13.57
CA ALA A 137 -11.18 5.92 13.03
C ALA A 137 -11.06 5.56 11.54
N PHE A 138 -10.48 6.45 10.73
CA PHE A 138 -10.27 6.20 9.30
C PHE A 138 -9.27 5.07 9.05
N THR A 139 -8.16 5.07 9.80
CA THR A 139 -7.14 4.01 9.70
C THR A 139 -7.71 2.66 10.12
N TYR A 140 -8.42 2.62 11.25
CA TYR A 140 -9.08 1.42 11.73
C TYR A 140 -10.12 0.89 10.75
N ALA A 141 -10.94 1.76 10.16
CA ALA A 141 -11.93 1.37 9.16
C ALA A 141 -11.30 0.65 7.95
N ILE A 142 -10.18 1.17 7.45
CA ILE A 142 -9.43 0.53 6.37
C ILE A 142 -8.80 -0.78 6.83
N GLY A 143 -8.13 -0.78 7.99
CA GLY A 143 -7.45 -1.96 8.52
C GLY A 143 -8.41 -3.11 8.78
N SER A 144 -9.54 -2.84 9.45
CA SER A 144 -10.61 -3.82 9.66
C SER A 144 -11.16 -4.34 8.33
N MET A 145 -11.43 -3.47 7.35
CA MET A 145 -11.88 -3.90 6.02
C MET A 145 -10.89 -4.85 5.34
N LEU A 146 -9.59 -4.56 5.42
CA LEU A 146 -8.56 -5.43 4.84
C LEU A 146 -8.58 -6.80 5.52
N VAL A 147 -8.60 -6.84 6.86
CA VAL A 147 -8.67 -8.09 7.64
C VAL A 147 -9.95 -8.87 7.32
N THR A 148 -11.10 -8.21 7.28
CA THR A 148 -12.39 -8.81 6.92
C THR A 148 -12.38 -9.39 5.52
N ALA A 149 -11.83 -8.66 4.53
CA ALA A 149 -11.73 -9.14 3.15
C ALA A 149 -10.87 -10.42 3.01
N HIS A 150 -9.96 -10.65 3.95
CA HIS A 150 -9.15 -11.86 4.02
C HIS A 150 -9.67 -12.89 5.04
N GLY A 151 -10.96 -12.85 5.37
CA GLY A 151 -11.58 -13.85 6.25
C GLY A 151 -11.22 -13.71 7.73
N GLY A 152 -10.86 -12.51 8.18
CA GLY A 152 -10.60 -12.22 9.59
C GLY A 152 -9.19 -12.57 10.07
N ARG A 153 -8.25 -12.81 9.15
CA ARG A 153 -6.87 -13.25 9.46
C ARG A 153 -5.83 -12.35 8.81
N THR A 154 -4.63 -12.36 9.40
CA THR A 154 -3.45 -11.64 8.88
C THR A 154 -2.35 -12.57 8.34
N GLU A 155 -2.45 -13.87 8.63
CA GLU A 155 -1.63 -14.96 8.09
C GLU A 155 -2.55 -16.04 7.53
N PHE A 156 -2.13 -16.69 6.44
CA PHE A 156 -2.96 -17.64 5.70
C PHE A 156 -2.24 -18.97 5.53
N TYR A 157 -3.01 -20.05 5.59
CA TYR A 157 -2.53 -21.43 5.53
C TYR A 157 -3.35 -22.24 4.52
N LEU A 158 -2.89 -23.43 4.15
CA LEU A 158 -3.54 -24.30 3.16
C LEU A 158 -5.03 -24.58 3.44
N THR A 159 -5.44 -24.55 4.70
CA THR A 159 -6.82 -24.77 5.14
C THR A 159 -7.73 -23.55 4.95
N ASP A 160 -7.16 -22.41 4.61
CA ASP A 160 -7.89 -21.16 4.46
C ASP A 160 -8.37 -20.95 3.02
N SER A 161 -9.61 -20.47 2.89
CA SER A 161 -10.17 -19.99 1.64
C SER A 161 -10.55 -18.52 1.81
N PHE A 162 -10.09 -17.66 0.90
CA PHE A 162 -10.55 -16.29 0.80
C PHE A 162 -10.97 -15.99 -0.64
N ASP A 163 -12.05 -15.24 -0.76
CA ASP A 163 -12.76 -14.97 -2.02
C ASP A 163 -12.09 -13.80 -2.74
N ALA A 164 -11.70 -14.04 -4.01
CA ALA A 164 -11.10 -13.01 -4.86
C ALA A 164 -12.01 -11.79 -5.00
N GLN A 165 -13.34 -11.97 -4.98
CA GLN A 165 -14.30 -10.88 -5.04
C GLN A 165 -14.20 -9.94 -3.84
N PHE A 166 -13.97 -10.47 -2.63
CA PHE A 166 -13.83 -9.62 -1.43
C PHE A 166 -12.52 -8.83 -1.45
N ILE A 167 -11.44 -9.43 -1.94
CA ILE A 167 -10.15 -8.75 -2.13
C ILE A 167 -10.29 -7.63 -3.18
N HIS A 168 -10.95 -7.91 -4.30
CA HIS A 168 -11.27 -6.93 -5.33
C HIS A 168 -12.10 -5.77 -4.77
N ASN A 169 -13.16 -6.08 -4.01
CA ASN A 169 -14.01 -5.08 -3.38
C ASN A 169 -13.23 -4.19 -2.41
N ALA A 170 -12.29 -4.75 -1.65
CA ALA A 170 -11.40 -3.99 -0.78
C ALA A 170 -10.51 -3.01 -1.57
N ALA A 171 -9.99 -3.43 -2.73
CA ALA A 171 -9.21 -2.54 -3.62
C ALA A 171 -10.05 -1.35 -4.10
N ARG A 172 -11.27 -1.61 -4.60
CA ARG A 172 -12.20 -0.56 -5.04
C ARG A 172 -12.61 0.37 -3.89
N ASN A 173 -12.79 -0.18 -2.68
CA ASN A 173 -13.12 0.62 -1.50
C ASN A 173 -11.94 1.49 -1.05
N LEU A 174 -10.69 1.05 -1.20
CA LEU A 174 -9.51 1.89 -0.94
C LEU A 174 -9.44 3.08 -1.90
N GLU A 175 -9.78 2.92 -3.17
CA GLU A 175 -9.87 4.03 -4.12
C GLU A 175 -10.93 5.05 -3.69
N LYS A 176 -12.11 4.56 -3.28
CA LYS A 176 -13.17 5.42 -2.72
C LYS A 176 -12.70 6.12 -1.44
N ALA A 177 -11.99 5.43 -0.55
CA ALA A 177 -11.43 6.00 0.67
C ALA A 177 -10.42 7.12 0.36
N ALA A 178 -9.55 6.93 -0.63
CA ALA A 178 -8.60 7.95 -1.09
C ALA A 178 -9.32 9.19 -1.64
N TRP A 179 -10.39 8.99 -2.42
CA TRP A 179 -11.25 10.07 -2.91
C TRP A 179 -11.95 10.77 -1.75
N MET A 180 -12.56 10.04 -0.80
CA MET A 180 -13.24 10.61 0.36
C MET A 180 -12.29 11.45 1.21
N LEU A 181 -11.09 10.94 1.50
CA LEU A 181 -10.06 11.66 2.26
C LEU A 181 -9.71 13.01 1.62
N SER A 182 -9.67 13.06 0.29
CA SER A 182 -9.31 14.28 -0.45
C SER A 182 -10.48 15.26 -0.60
N ASN A 183 -11.72 14.78 -0.54
CA ASN A 183 -12.91 15.57 -0.91
C ASN A 183 -13.87 15.91 0.24
N ARG A 184 -13.87 15.15 1.35
CA ARG A 184 -14.79 15.43 2.46
C ARG A 184 -14.40 16.72 3.19
N ARG A 185 -15.40 17.54 3.50
CA ARG A 185 -15.27 18.87 4.13
C ARG A 185 -16.17 18.99 5.36
N ASP A 186 -15.79 19.88 6.28
CA ASP A 186 -16.64 20.34 7.38
C ASP A 186 -17.68 21.37 6.89
N ALA A 187 -18.56 21.81 7.80
CA ALA A 187 -19.58 22.82 7.50
C ALA A 187 -19.01 24.18 7.09
N ALA A 188 -17.74 24.45 7.40
CA ALA A 188 -17.02 25.66 6.99
C ALA A 188 -16.25 25.48 5.66
N GLY A 189 -16.44 24.35 4.96
CA GLY A 189 -15.79 24.04 3.68
C GLY A 189 -14.33 23.61 3.80
N ARG A 190 -13.82 23.36 5.02
CA ARG A 190 -12.43 22.95 5.26
C ARG A 190 -12.30 21.41 5.20
N PRO A 191 -11.18 20.85 4.71
CA PRO A 191 -10.95 19.41 4.75
C PRO A 191 -11.11 18.82 6.15
N LEU A 192 -11.82 17.68 6.26
CA LEU A 192 -11.95 16.96 7.53
C LEU A 192 -10.60 16.42 8.02
N LEU A 193 -9.76 15.98 7.09
CA LEU A 193 -8.36 15.60 7.29
C LEU A 193 -7.52 16.22 6.18
N LEU A 194 -6.42 16.86 6.55
CA LEU A 194 -5.40 17.35 5.63
C LEU A 194 -4.56 16.16 5.15
N SER A 195 -4.40 16.00 3.83
CA SER A 195 -3.67 14.87 3.24
C SER A 195 -2.80 15.33 2.07
N ASN A 196 -3.19 15.02 0.83
CA ASN A 196 -2.49 15.49 -0.36
C ASN A 196 -2.61 17.01 -0.49
N GLU A 197 -1.57 17.62 -1.04
CA GLU A 197 -1.53 19.06 -1.32
C GLU A 197 -0.94 19.28 -2.71
N ILE A 198 -1.58 20.12 -3.52
CA ILE A 198 -1.02 20.66 -4.76
C ILE A 198 -1.14 22.18 -4.63
N SER A 199 -0.01 22.86 -4.50
CA SER A 199 0.06 24.30 -4.28
C SER A 199 1.14 24.93 -5.19
N GLN A 200 1.21 26.26 -5.23
CA GLN A 200 2.28 26.96 -5.95
C GLN A 200 3.66 26.70 -5.31
N GLN A 201 3.69 26.37 -4.02
CA GLN A 201 4.89 26.09 -3.23
C GLN A 201 5.37 24.64 -3.37
N GLY A 202 4.62 23.79 -4.07
CA GLY A 202 4.96 22.39 -4.32
C GLY A 202 3.77 21.45 -4.21
N SER A 203 4.00 20.17 -4.53
CA SER A 203 2.99 19.11 -4.39
C SER A 203 3.45 18.01 -3.44
N ASN A 204 2.53 17.53 -2.61
CA ASN A 204 2.70 16.38 -1.74
C ASN A 204 1.63 15.34 -2.09
N LEU A 205 2.01 14.35 -2.90
CA LEU A 205 1.16 13.21 -3.28
C LEU A 205 1.50 11.95 -2.48
N SER A 206 2.27 12.09 -1.39
CA SER A 206 2.80 10.94 -0.65
C SER A 206 1.73 10.11 0.07
N TYR A 207 0.50 10.63 0.23
CA TYR A 207 -0.65 9.87 0.74
C TYR A 207 -1.27 9.03 -0.37
N ALA A 208 -1.52 9.64 -1.53
CA ALA A 208 -2.01 8.92 -2.72
C ALA A 208 -1.08 7.75 -3.09
N VAL A 209 0.23 7.92 -2.94
CA VAL A 209 1.21 6.84 -3.16
C VAL A 209 1.01 5.64 -2.22
N GLU A 210 0.69 5.85 -0.93
CA GLU A 210 0.42 4.72 -0.03
C GLU A 210 -0.90 4.00 -0.38
N PHE A 211 -1.93 4.73 -0.81
CA PHE A 211 -3.14 4.11 -1.36
C PHE A 211 -2.86 3.28 -2.61
N GLY A 212 -2.14 3.85 -3.58
CA GLY A 212 -1.79 3.15 -4.83
C GLY A 212 -1.00 1.87 -4.58
N LYS A 213 -0.06 1.87 -3.63
CA LYS A 213 0.66 0.66 -3.20
C LYS A 213 -0.27 -0.42 -2.66
N MET A 214 -1.28 -0.03 -1.88
CA MET A 214 -2.25 -0.99 -1.32
C MET A 214 -3.18 -1.55 -2.38
N VAL A 215 -3.76 -0.68 -3.21
CA VAL A 215 -4.64 -1.05 -4.33
C VAL A 215 -3.92 -2.02 -5.29
N ALA A 216 -2.70 -1.67 -5.71
CA ALA A 216 -1.94 -2.52 -6.63
C ALA A 216 -1.65 -3.93 -6.07
N ARG A 217 -1.40 -4.07 -4.77
CA ARG A 217 -1.19 -5.38 -4.14
C ARG A 217 -2.49 -6.19 -4.04
N LEU A 218 -3.62 -5.55 -3.76
CA LEU A 218 -4.92 -6.20 -3.72
C LEU A 218 -5.38 -6.64 -5.12
N ASP A 219 -5.19 -5.79 -6.14
CA ASP A 219 -5.51 -6.13 -7.52
C ASP A 219 -4.66 -7.31 -8.01
N LEU A 220 -3.34 -7.30 -7.73
CA LEU A 220 -2.48 -8.43 -8.06
C LEU A 220 -2.93 -9.72 -7.35
N LEU A 221 -3.22 -9.64 -6.05
CA LEU A 221 -3.67 -10.80 -5.28
C LEU A 221 -5.00 -11.35 -5.83
N THR A 222 -5.92 -10.49 -6.23
CA THR A 222 -7.20 -10.87 -6.86
C THR A 222 -6.95 -11.77 -8.06
N HIS A 223 -6.11 -11.33 -9.02
CA HIS A 223 -5.83 -12.10 -10.23
C HIS A 223 -5.11 -13.42 -9.95
N VAL A 224 -4.20 -13.45 -8.97
CA VAL A 224 -3.54 -14.71 -8.59
C VAL A 224 -4.52 -15.70 -7.97
N LEU A 225 -5.47 -15.23 -7.17
CA LEU A 225 -6.52 -16.08 -6.60
C LEU A 225 -7.47 -16.63 -7.66
N GLU A 226 -7.92 -15.79 -8.60
CA GLU A 226 -8.73 -16.22 -9.75
C GLU A 226 -8.04 -17.32 -10.55
N GLU A 227 -6.74 -17.13 -10.83
CA GLU A 227 -5.94 -18.12 -11.55
C GLU A 227 -5.75 -19.42 -10.75
N ARG A 228 -5.57 -19.34 -9.43
CA ARG A 228 -5.52 -20.52 -8.54
C ARG A 228 -6.80 -21.34 -8.66
N TYR A 229 -7.98 -20.71 -8.54
CA TYR A 229 -9.27 -21.39 -8.64
C TYR A 229 -9.49 -22.01 -10.03
N ARG A 230 -9.14 -21.26 -11.10
CA ARG A 230 -9.21 -21.76 -12.49
C ARG A 230 -8.34 -23.01 -12.68
N ARG A 231 -7.11 -22.99 -12.17
CA ARG A 231 -6.18 -24.14 -12.24
C ARG A 231 -6.63 -25.32 -11.40
N MET A 232 -7.18 -25.10 -10.20
CA MET A 232 -7.76 -26.19 -9.40
C MET A 232 -8.87 -26.91 -10.16
N GLY A 233 -9.77 -26.17 -10.80
CA GLY A 233 -10.83 -26.75 -11.63
C GLY A 233 -10.28 -27.55 -12.82
N ALA A 234 -9.28 -27.01 -13.52
CA ALA A 234 -8.64 -27.70 -14.65
C ALA A 234 -7.90 -28.99 -14.21
N ASN A 235 -7.13 -28.93 -13.12
CA ASN A 235 -6.40 -30.08 -12.58
C ASN A 235 -7.35 -31.18 -12.09
N TYR A 236 -8.50 -30.82 -11.50
CA TYR A 236 -9.54 -31.77 -11.11
C TYR A 236 -10.21 -32.43 -12.32
N ALA A 237 -10.50 -31.66 -13.37
CA ALA A 237 -10.99 -32.23 -14.62
C ALA A 237 -9.96 -33.21 -15.23
N GLN A 238 -8.69 -32.81 -15.29
CA GLN A 238 -7.61 -33.67 -15.79
C GLN A 238 -7.43 -34.94 -14.95
N SER A 239 -7.51 -34.87 -13.62
CA SER A 239 -7.42 -36.07 -12.78
C SER A 239 -8.61 -37.02 -12.98
N LEU A 240 -9.83 -36.50 -13.21
CA LEU A 240 -10.98 -37.31 -13.60
C LEU A 240 -10.85 -37.94 -15.00
N PHE A 241 -10.22 -37.25 -15.94
CA PHE A 241 -9.90 -37.82 -17.26
C PHE A 241 -8.85 -38.94 -17.14
N LEU A 242 -7.81 -38.75 -16.31
CA LEU A 242 -6.76 -39.76 -16.08
C LEU A 242 -7.24 -40.97 -15.26
N LEU A 243 -8.28 -40.82 -14.45
CA LEU A 243 -8.94 -41.95 -13.76
C LEU A 243 -9.78 -42.83 -14.72
N ASN A 244 -10.08 -42.34 -15.93
CA ASN A 244 -10.83 -43.10 -16.96
C ASN A 244 -9.93 -43.77 -18.01
N PHE A 245 -8.62 -43.52 -18.01
CA PHE A 245 -7.68 -44.24 -18.87
C PHE A 245 -7.01 -45.37 -18.08
N LEU A 246 -7.28 -46.61 -18.47
CA LEU A 246 -6.45 -47.74 -18.07
C LEU A 246 -5.09 -47.64 -18.81
N PRO A 247 -3.97 -47.99 -18.17
CA PRO A 247 -2.66 -47.94 -18.81
C PRO A 247 -2.66 -48.84 -20.05
N VAL A 248 -2.16 -48.31 -21.16
CA VAL A 248 -1.82 -49.09 -22.36
C VAL A 248 -0.30 -49.07 -22.46
N GLN A 249 0.29 -50.25 -22.69
CA GLN A 249 1.73 -50.51 -22.69
C GLN A 249 2.53 -49.56 -23.58
#